data_AF-A0A2K0TBV7-F1
#
_entry.id   AF-A0A2K0TBV7-F1
#
_cell.length_a   1.000
_cell.length_b   1.000
_cell.length_c   1.000
_cell.angle_alpha   90.00
_cell.angle_beta   90.00
_cell.angle_gamma   90.00
#
_symmetry.space_group_name_H-M   'P 1'
#
loop_
_entity.id
_entity.type
_entity.pdbx_description
1 polymer ?
#
loop_
_entity_poly.entity_id
_entity_poly.type
_entity_poly.pdbx_seq_one_letter_code
_entity_poly.pdbx_strand_id
1 'polypeptide(L)'
;MDPRSVSSVLGIALRTAQRLGLDNESDLAKCDVVEAEMRRRLWWALVLFDTRICELIDTKKTALTPTWDCRIPLNVNESELRTGLRDGPKTQIRISDSIFVVVRGVIADFIRHSSFYLNFTNPAMNAATKTPSTKSGVEGGEVDVLEKELEEKYLQLCDPGIPLQFMTIWTARSFLAKYRIIERLSTLDGPVGDTQRDALSMMAVDMIACDSRIMTSPIVQGFLWLIQMYHFPFTAYIKLLQDLKRRPASSIAAQAWSKIDENYTSRLFFQENAKSPFYQMVSKMILESWDARQGTLNDQVELVTTPGIVSYLKNNSILHQTEDLESLNISITSANSTNLNNITAENLAMKMIDMGFDDIYTYSFMDLDSNQLQWLSKDWE
;
A
#
# COMPACT_ATOMS: atom_id res chain seq x y z
N MET A 1 -10.16 -5.23 -10.04
CA MET A 1 -10.72 -6.28 -9.16
C MET A 1 -10.90 -5.64 -7.78
N ASP A 2 -12.03 -5.85 -7.09
CA ASP A 2 -12.24 -5.30 -5.74
C ASP A 2 -11.22 -5.90 -4.75
N PRO A 3 -10.44 -5.08 -4.02
CA PRO A 3 -9.50 -5.55 -3.01
C PRO A 3 -10.11 -6.51 -1.97
N ARG A 4 -11.41 -6.40 -1.65
CA ARG A 4 -12.11 -7.31 -0.73
C ARG A 4 -12.27 -8.72 -1.32
N SER A 5 -12.58 -8.81 -2.61
CA SER A 5 -12.64 -10.08 -3.32
C SER A 5 -11.26 -10.73 -3.40
N VAL A 6 -10.22 -9.92 -3.69
CA VAL A 6 -8.83 -10.40 -3.71
C VAL A 6 -8.41 -10.93 -2.34
N SER A 7 -8.74 -10.22 -1.25
CA SER A 7 -8.46 -10.67 0.12
C SER A 7 -9.09 -12.03 0.43
N SER A 8 -10.33 -12.25 -0.01
CA SER A 8 -11.03 -13.53 0.20
C SER A 8 -10.32 -14.69 -0.50
N VAL A 9 -9.88 -14.48 -1.75
CA VAL A 9 -9.13 -15.49 -2.52
C VAL A 9 -7.75 -15.72 -1.91
N LEU A 10 -7.05 -14.68 -1.48
CA LEU A 10 -5.76 -14.81 -0.80
C LEU A 10 -5.87 -15.56 0.52
N GLY A 11 -6.94 -15.37 1.28
CA GLY A 11 -7.21 -16.16 2.47
C GLY A 11 -7.34 -17.66 2.18
N ILE A 12 -7.92 -18.04 1.04
CA ILE A 12 -7.98 -19.46 0.61
C ILE A 12 -6.58 -19.95 0.21
N ALA A 13 -5.84 -19.17 -0.57
CA ALA A 13 -4.49 -19.51 -1.00
C ALA A 13 -3.53 -19.68 0.19
N LEU A 14 -3.54 -18.77 1.15
CA LEU A 14 -2.73 -18.83 2.37
C LEU A 14 -3.04 -20.07 3.21
N ARG A 15 -4.32 -20.34 3.49
CA ARG A 15 -4.72 -21.55 4.22
C ARG A 15 -4.31 -22.83 3.49
N THR A 16 -4.31 -22.80 2.15
CA THR A 16 -3.87 -23.94 1.34
C THR A 16 -2.36 -24.12 1.42
N ALA A 17 -1.58 -23.03 1.33
CA ALA A 17 -0.14 -23.04 1.51
C ALA A 17 0.27 -23.56 2.91
N GLN A 18 -0.43 -23.13 3.96
CA GLN A 18 -0.22 -23.62 5.33
C GLN A 18 -0.50 -25.14 5.44
N ARG A 19 -1.59 -25.62 4.84
CA ARG A 19 -1.89 -27.07 4.82
C ARG A 19 -0.83 -27.90 4.08
N LEU A 20 -0.09 -27.28 3.16
CA LEU A 20 1.01 -27.89 2.43
C LEU A 20 2.37 -27.74 3.16
N GLY A 21 2.39 -27.07 4.32
CA GLY A 21 3.59 -26.88 5.15
C GLY A 21 4.57 -25.84 4.60
N LEU A 22 4.10 -24.86 3.82
CA LEU A 22 4.97 -23.82 3.24
C LEU A 22 5.47 -22.80 4.27
N ASP A 23 4.77 -22.69 5.40
CA ASP A 23 5.02 -21.76 6.49
C ASP A 23 5.93 -22.33 7.59
N ASN A 24 6.24 -23.64 7.53
CA ASN A 24 6.97 -24.38 8.55
C ASN A 24 8.33 -24.91 8.04
N GLU A 25 9.45 -24.44 8.62
CA GLU A 25 10.78 -24.89 8.21
C GLU A 25 11.05 -26.37 8.48
N SER A 26 10.44 -26.97 9.51
CA SER A 26 10.59 -28.41 9.78
C SER A 26 9.96 -29.28 8.69
N ASP A 27 8.92 -28.78 8.01
CA ASP A 27 8.33 -29.44 6.86
C ASP A 27 9.15 -29.19 5.60
N LEU A 28 9.65 -27.97 5.39
CA LEU A 28 10.53 -27.63 4.28
C LEU A 28 11.87 -28.38 4.32
N ALA A 29 12.39 -28.68 5.51
CA ALA A 29 13.61 -29.46 5.69
C ALA A 29 13.49 -30.91 5.21
N LYS A 30 12.26 -31.42 4.99
CA LYS A 30 11.99 -32.77 4.46
C LYS A 30 11.98 -32.78 2.92
N CYS A 31 11.90 -31.62 2.27
CA CYS A 31 11.87 -31.48 0.83
C CYS A 31 13.29 -31.44 0.22
N ASP A 32 13.37 -31.65 -1.09
CA ASP A 32 14.58 -31.33 -1.85
C ASP A 32 14.92 -29.83 -1.75
N VAL A 33 16.20 -29.47 -1.87
CA VAL A 33 16.68 -28.08 -1.75
C VAL A 33 15.95 -27.14 -2.71
N VAL A 34 15.72 -27.58 -3.95
CA VAL A 34 15.04 -26.77 -4.97
C VAL A 34 13.58 -26.58 -4.59
N GLU A 35 12.92 -27.65 -4.18
CA GLU A 35 11.51 -27.61 -3.78
C GLU A 35 11.29 -26.76 -2.53
N ALA A 36 12.14 -26.92 -1.51
CA ALA A 36 12.10 -26.13 -0.29
C ALA A 36 12.25 -24.63 -0.61
N GLU A 37 13.20 -24.27 -1.48
CA GLU A 37 13.42 -22.88 -1.87
C GLU A 37 12.24 -22.30 -2.67
N MET A 38 11.65 -23.06 -3.59
CA MET A 38 10.44 -22.62 -4.30
C MET A 38 9.26 -22.40 -3.35
N ARG A 39 9.10 -23.29 -2.36
CA ARG A 39 8.07 -23.17 -1.31
C ARG A 39 8.29 -21.92 -0.44
N ARG A 40 9.53 -21.62 -0.02
CA ARG A 40 9.86 -20.37 0.70
C ARG A 40 9.50 -19.14 -0.12
N ARG A 41 9.94 -19.08 -1.38
CA ARG A 41 9.66 -17.94 -2.28
C ARG A 41 8.16 -17.73 -2.47
N LEU A 42 7.40 -18.81 -2.62
CA LEU A 42 5.95 -18.75 -2.77
C LEU A 42 5.25 -18.27 -1.48
N TRP A 43 5.65 -18.80 -0.31
CA TRP A 43 5.12 -18.37 0.97
C TRP A 43 5.31 -16.87 1.20
N TRP A 44 6.55 -16.38 1.03
CA TRP A 44 6.86 -14.96 1.17
C TRP A 44 6.09 -14.10 0.16
N ALA A 45 5.97 -14.54 -1.09
CA ALA A 45 5.17 -13.82 -2.09
C ALA A 45 3.70 -13.70 -1.67
N LEU A 46 3.09 -14.78 -1.18
CA LEU A 46 1.69 -14.79 -0.72
C LEU A 46 1.48 -13.89 0.49
N VAL A 47 2.33 -14.02 1.52
CA VAL A 47 2.20 -13.25 2.76
C VAL A 47 2.40 -11.76 2.52
N LEU A 48 3.43 -11.39 1.75
CA LEU A 48 3.67 -10.00 1.37
C LEU A 48 2.51 -9.46 0.51
N PHE A 49 1.92 -10.30 -0.34
CA PHE A 49 0.78 -9.88 -1.15
C PHE A 49 -0.47 -9.64 -0.31
N ASP A 50 -0.80 -10.57 0.57
CA ASP A 50 -1.93 -10.47 1.50
C ASP A 50 -1.79 -9.27 2.43
N THR A 51 -0.61 -9.05 3.02
CA THR A 51 -0.33 -7.87 3.85
C THR A 51 -0.70 -6.58 3.12
N ARG A 52 -0.34 -6.48 1.83
CA ARG A 52 -0.65 -5.29 1.04
C ARG A 52 -2.13 -5.14 0.74
N ILE A 53 -2.82 -6.23 0.42
CA ILE A 53 -4.26 -6.18 0.15
C ILE A 53 -5.02 -5.79 1.42
N CYS A 54 -4.62 -6.32 2.58
CA CYS A 54 -5.21 -5.96 3.87
C CYS A 54 -5.05 -4.47 4.22
N GLU A 55 -3.92 -3.85 3.86
CA GLU A 55 -3.72 -2.40 3.98
C GLU A 55 -4.70 -1.59 3.13
N LEU A 56 -5.09 -2.09 1.95
CA LEU A 56 -6.04 -1.40 1.05
C LEU A 56 -7.49 -1.48 1.52
N ILE A 57 -7.86 -2.51 2.28
CA ILE A 57 -9.22 -2.73 2.81
C ILE A 57 -9.36 -2.34 4.29
N ASP A 58 -8.36 -1.66 4.86
CA ASP A 58 -8.28 -1.27 6.28
C ASP A 58 -8.62 -2.42 7.27
N THR A 59 -8.13 -3.62 6.96
CA THR A 59 -8.40 -4.79 7.80
C THR A 59 -7.20 -5.10 8.68
N LYS A 60 -7.29 -4.75 9.97
CA LYS A 60 -6.28 -5.04 11.02
C LYS A 60 -6.02 -6.54 11.28
N LYS A 61 -6.76 -7.44 10.61
CA LYS A 61 -6.83 -8.87 10.97
C LYS A 61 -5.77 -9.76 10.31
N THR A 62 -5.08 -9.30 9.26
CA THR A 62 -4.05 -10.09 8.57
C THR A 62 -2.79 -9.27 8.38
N ALA A 63 -2.23 -8.82 9.50
CA ALA A 63 -0.92 -8.20 9.52
C ALA A 63 0.17 -9.25 9.32
N LEU A 64 1.36 -8.79 8.92
CA LEU A 64 2.57 -9.61 8.86
C LEU A 64 2.94 -10.07 10.28
N THR A 65 2.32 -11.14 10.77
CA THR A 65 2.50 -11.63 12.13
C THR A 65 3.60 -12.70 12.22
N PRO A 66 4.40 -12.71 13.30
CA PRO A 66 5.45 -13.70 13.53
C PRO A 66 4.89 -15.03 14.07
N THR A 67 3.89 -15.60 13.39
CA THR A 67 3.21 -16.86 13.79
C THR A 67 3.71 -18.09 13.03
N TRP A 68 4.69 -17.90 12.14
CA TRP A 68 5.27 -18.91 11.27
C TRP A 68 6.81 -18.74 11.23
N ASP A 69 7.54 -19.79 10.88
CA ASP A 69 9.00 -19.86 11.00
C ASP A 69 9.75 -20.03 9.66
N CYS A 70 9.04 -20.01 8.54
CA CYS A 70 9.60 -19.98 7.18
C CYS A 70 10.76 -18.96 7.06
N ARG A 71 11.95 -19.44 6.67
CA ARG A 71 13.17 -18.62 6.54
C ARG A 71 13.08 -17.70 5.34
N ILE A 72 13.85 -16.62 5.40
CA ILE A 72 14.05 -15.72 4.25
C ILE A 72 14.61 -16.55 3.07
N PRO A 73 14.13 -16.31 1.83
CA PRO A 73 14.63 -17.00 0.65
C PRO A 73 16.15 -16.84 0.48
N LEU A 74 16.78 -17.83 -0.14
CA LEU A 74 18.22 -17.83 -0.32
C LEU A 74 18.63 -16.85 -1.43
N ASN A 75 19.73 -16.12 -1.18
CA ASN A 75 20.39 -15.26 -2.15
C ASN A 75 21.29 -16.10 -3.07
N VAL A 76 20.66 -16.77 -4.05
CA VAL A 76 21.31 -17.74 -4.97
C VAL A 76 20.79 -17.58 -6.38
N ASN A 77 21.67 -17.81 -7.35
CA ASN A 77 21.29 -17.82 -8.76
C ASN A 77 20.46 -19.06 -9.10
N GLU A 78 19.62 -18.97 -10.15
CA GLU A 78 18.80 -20.11 -10.55
C GLU A 78 19.66 -21.30 -11.02
N SER A 79 20.79 -21.01 -11.68
CA SER A 79 21.75 -22.02 -12.13
C SER A 79 22.33 -22.83 -10.97
N GLU A 80 22.70 -22.15 -9.88
CA GLU A 80 23.25 -22.77 -8.67
C GLU A 80 22.22 -23.68 -7.98
N LEU A 81 20.95 -23.25 -7.97
CA LEU A 81 19.85 -24.04 -7.43
C LEU A 81 19.64 -25.33 -8.22
N ARG A 82 19.73 -25.28 -9.56
CA ARG A 82 19.50 -26.43 -10.46
C ARG A 82 20.65 -27.44 -10.48
N THR A 83 21.87 -27.01 -10.21
CA THR A 83 23.05 -27.90 -10.22
C THR A 83 23.11 -28.89 -9.06
N GLY A 84 22.13 -28.88 -8.14
CA GLY A 84 22.03 -29.87 -7.06
C GLY A 84 23.27 -29.85 -6.18
N LEU A 85 23.42 -28.78 -5.39
CA LEU A 85 24.59 -28.61 -4.54
C LEU A 85 24.61 -29.73 -3.47
N ARG A 86 25.47 -30.72 -3.71
CA ARG A 86 25.81 -31.84 -2.81
C ARG A 86 26.28 -31.36 -1.42
N ASP A 87 26.76 -30.12 -1.36
CA ASP A 87 27.01 -29.33 -0.17
C ASP A 87 26.08 -28.11 -0.28
N GLY A 88 25.11 -27.89 0.60
CA GLY A 88 24.05 -26.88 0.39
C GLY A 88 24.52 -25.47 -0.02
N PRO A 89 23.68 -24.68 -0.72
CA PRO A 89 24.04 -23.36 -1.24
C PRO A 89 24.66 -22.47 -0.16
N LYS A 90 25.92 -22.09 -0.37
CA LYS A 90 26.58 -21.10 0.49
C LYS A 90 25.97 -19.74 0.17
N THR A 91 25.43 -19.07 1.18
CA THR A 91 25.01 -17.67 1.08
C THR A 91 26.23 -16.82 0.76
N GLN A 92 26.49 -16.58 -0.53
CA GLN A 92 27.58 -15.70 -0.96
C GLN A 92 27.07 -14.26 -0.91
N ILE A 93 27.93 -13.35 -0.43
CA ILE A 93 27.70 -11.90 -0.51
C ILE A 93 27.93 -11.50 -1.98
N ARG A 94 26.94 -11.79 -2.82
CA ARG A 94 26.93 -11.47 -4.24
C ARG A 94 25.50 -11.15 -4.67
N ILE A 95 25.36 -10.29 -5.67
CA ILE A 95 24.08 -10.05 -6.32
C ILE A 95 23.66 -11.33 -7.02
N SER A 96 22.42 -11.78 -6.77
CA SER A 96 21.83 -12.95 -7.42
C SER A 96 20.53 -12.61 -8.13
N ASP A 97 20.04 -13.55 -8.94
CA ASP A 97 18.73 -13.45 -9.60
C ASP A 97 17.56 -13.29 -8.60
N SER A 98 17.73 -13.72 -7.34
CA SER A 98 16.69 -13.64 -6.31
C SER A 98 16.75 -12.37 -5.45
N ILE A 99 17.68 -11.44 -5.73
CA ILE A 99 17.95 -10.27 -4.89
C ILE A 99 16.70 -9.45 -4.54
N PHE A 100 15.77 -9.29 -5.48
CA PHE A 100 14.52 -8.56 -5.27
C PHE A 100 13.62 -9.21 -4.20
N VAL A 101 13.52 -10.55 -4.21
CA VAL A 101 12.71 -11.29 -3.25
C VAL A 101 13.41 -11.35 -1.90
N VAL A 102 14.73 -11.55 -1.89
CA VAL A 102 15.54 -11.63 -0.67
C VAL A 102 15.46 -10.32 0.12
N VAL A 103 15.71 -9.18 -0.51
CA VAL A 103 15.68 -7.88 0.17
C VAL A 103 14.29 -7.57 0.74
N ARG A 104 13.22 -7.88 -0.01
CA ARG A 104 11.84 -7.76 0.49
C ARG A 104 11.57 -8.67 1.68
N GLY A 105 12.09 -9.90 1.64
CA GLY A 105 12.02 -10.86 2.75
C GLY A 105 12.76 -10.36 3.99
N VAL A 106 13.97 -9.82 3.85
CA VAL A 106 14.76 -9.24 4.96
C VAL A 106 14.01 -8.08 5.63
N ILE A 107 13.50 -7.13 4.84
CA ILE A 107 12.72 -6.00 5.37
C ILE A 107 11.50 -6.53 6.12
N ALA A 108 10.73 -7.42 5.51
CA ALA A 108 9.52 -7.94 6.10
C ALA A 108 9.78 -8.78 7.36
N ASP A 109 10.83 -9.60 7.36
CA ASP A 109 11.25 -10.38 8.54
C ASP A 109 11.65 -9.49 9.71
N PHE A 110 12.30 -8.36 9.45
CA PHE A 110 12.59 -7.38 10.49
C PHE A 110 11.30 -6.75 11.04
N ILE A 111 10.44 -6.27 10.14
CA ILE A 111 9.20 -5.57 10.49
C ILE A 111 8.25 -6.45 11.29
N ARG A 112 8.10 -7.73 10.93
CA ARG A 112 7.18 -8.64 11.62
C ARG A 112 7.55 -8.90 13.08
N HIS A 113 8.82 -8.71 13.45
CA HIS A 113 9.30 -8.83 14.82
C HIS A 113 9.45 -7.47 15.53
N SER A 114 9.28 -6.37 14.80
CA SER A 114 9.47 -5.03 15.35
C SER A 114 8.32 -4.64 16.29
N SER A 115 8.68 -4.15 17.47
CA SER A 115 7.70 -3.80 18.51
C SER A 115 6.76 -2.67 18.05
N PHE A 116 7.26 -1.70 17.28
CA PHE A 116 6.45 -0.60 16.74
C PHE A 116 5.37 -1.09 15.77
N TYR A 117 5.70 -2.07 14.92
CA TYR A 117 4.77 -2.62 13.94
C TYR A 117 3.70 -3.49 14.63
N LEU A 118 4.11 -4.33 15.59
CA LEU A 118 3.17 -5.15 16.37
C LEU A 118 2.27 -4.30 17.25
N ASN A 119 2.77 -3.23 17.87
CA ASN A 119 1.94 -2.26 18.59
C ASN A 119 0.84 -1.67 17.71
N PHE A 120 1.15 -1.41 16.45
CA PHE A 120 0.22 -0.80 15.51
C PHE A 120 -0.80 -1.80 14.96
N THR A 121 -0.35 -3.01 14.65
CA THR A 121 -1.16 -3.99 13.91
C THR A 121 -1.82 -5.04 14.80
N ASN A 122 -1.13 -5.50 15.85
CA ASN A 122 -1.63 -6.51 16.78
C ASN A 122 -1.15 -6.23 18.22
N PRO A 123 -1.78 -5.25 18.92
CA PRO A 123 -1.38 -4.86 20.27
C PRO A 123 -1.42 -6.00 21.29
N ALA A 124 -2.34 -6.96 21.11
CA ALA A 124 -2.47 -8.12 21.99
C ALA A 124 -1.26 -9.06 21.90
N MET A 125 -0.74 -9.28 20.68
CA MET A 125 0.47 -10.07 20.46
C MET A 125 1.73 -9.38 20.99
N ASN A 126 1.82 -8.05 20.86
CA ASN A 126 2.94 -7.31 21.45
C ASN A 126 2.90 -7.35 23.00
N ALA A 127 1.71 -7.29 23.60
CA ALA A 127 1.56 -7.41 25.05
C ALA A 127 2.01 -8.79 25.58
N ALA A 128 1.82 -9.86 24.80
CA ALA A 128 2.24 -11.21 25.15
C ALA A 128 3.76 -11.46 25.01
N THR A 129 4.47 -10.63 24.25
CA THR A 129 5.91 -10.77 23.95
C THR A 129 6.80 -9.81 24.73
N LYS A 130 6.23 -9.02 25.67
CA LYS A 130 6.95 -8.05 26.51
C LYS A 130 8.10 -8.69 27.31
N THR A 131 9.28 -8.71 26.72
CA THR A 131 10.51 -8.30 27.42
C THR A 131 10.53 -6.77 27.44
N PRO A 132 11.04 -6.13 28.52
CA PRO A 132 11.03 -4.67 28.62
C PRO A 132 11.73 -4.09 27.40
N SER A 133 11.05 -3.22 26.65
CA SER A 133 11.68 -2.62 25.48
C SER A 133 12.95 -1.93 25.96
N THR A 134 14.08 -2.35 25.40
CA THR A 134 15.26 -1.51 25.44
C THR A 134 14.83 -0.33 24.60
N LYS A 135 14.51 0.80 25.23
CA LYS A 135 14.50 2.08 24.53
C LYS A 135 15.89 2.19 23.91
N SER A 136 15.99 1.78 22.66
CA SER A 136 17.22 1.86 21.90
C SER A 136 17.54 3.35 21.86
N GLY A 137 18.49 3.77 22.70
CA GLY A 137 19.04 5.11 22.72
C GLY A 137 19.93 5.38 21.49
N VAL A 138 19.70 4.66 20.39
CA VAL A 138 20.38 4.87 19.12
C VAL A 138 19.72 6.07 18.45
N GLU A 139 20.47 7.16 18.33
CA GLU A 139 20.14 8.25 17.40
C GLU A 139 19.85 7.65 16.02
N GLY A 140 18.57 7.54 15.65
CA GLY A 140 18.11 7.02 14.35
C GLY A 140 16.82 6.18 14.41
N GLY A 141 16.70 5.28 15.39
CA GLY A 141 15.61 4.29 15.42
C GLY A 141 16.00 2.94 14.82
N GLU A 142 15.15 1.93 15.01
CA GLU A 142 15.34 0.55 14.58
C GLU A 142 15.41 0.44 13.03
N VAL A 143 14.60 1.23 12.33
CA VAL A 143 14.55 1.23 10.84
C VAL A 143 15.83 1.80 10.22
N ASP A 144 16.48 2.76 10.87
CA ASP A 144 17.74 3.36 10.37
C ASP A 144 18.92 2.38 10.48
N VAL A 145 18.91 1.50 11.49
CA VAL A 145 19.88 0.41 11.61
C VAL A 145 19.66 -0.61 10.48
N LEU A 146 18.41 -0.99 10.23
CA LEU A 146 18.07 -1.87 9.11
C LEU A 146 18.50 -1.28 7.76
N GLU A 147 18.30 0.02 7.54
CA GLU A 147 18.72 0.68 6.29
C GLU A 147 20.23 0.57 6.07
N LYS A 148 21.04 0.83 7.11
CA LYS A 148 22.50 0.68 7.02
C LYS A 148 22.92 -0.74 6.70
N GLU A 149 22.32 -1.73 7.37
CA GLU A 149 22.60 -3.13 7.10
C GLU A 149 22.22 -3.55 5.66
N LEU A 150 21.09 -3.07 5.16
CA LEU A 150 20.65 -3.34 3.79
C LEU A 150 21.56 -2.69 2.76
N GLU A 151 22.04 -1.47 3.02
CA GLU A 151 22.99 -0.80 2.15
C GLU A 151 24.31 -1.56 2.07
N GLU A 152 24.90 -1.90 3.20
CA GLU A 152 26.18 -2.61 3.26
C GLU A 152 26.11 -4.02 2.65
N LYS A 153 25.03 -4.76 2.91
CA LYS A 153 24.91 -6.17 2.49
C LYS A 153 24.38 -6.36 1.06
N TYR A 154 23.55 -5.44 0.57
CA TYR A 154 22.79 -5.65 -0.67
C TYR A 154 22.78 -4.44 -1.60
N LEU A 155 22.31 -3.28 -1.14
CA LEU A 155 21.94 -2.19 -2.05
C LEU A 155 23.14 -1.46 -2.68
N GLN A 156 24.29 -1.33 -1.98
CA GLN A 156 25.51 -0.77 -2.56
C GLN A 156 26.11 -1.64 -3.65
N LEU A 157 25.84 -2.95 -3.62
CA LEU A 157 26.33 -3.88 -4.63
C LEU A 157 25.51 -3.78 -5.92
N CYS A 158 24.24 -3.35 -5.83
CA CYS A 158 23.33 -3.28 -6.97
C CYS A 158 23.72 -2.18 -7.99
N ASP A 159 23.69 -2.56 -9.27
CA ASP A 159 23.83 -1.66 -10.42
C ASP A 159 22.45 -1.09 -10.83
N PRO A 160 22.24 0.23 -10.76
CA PRO A 160 20.99 0.85 -11.18
C PRO A 160 20.72 0.76 -12.69
N GLY A 161 21.70 0.35 -13.51
CA GLY A 161 21.50 0.07 -14.93
C GLY A 161 20.70 -1.21 -15.21
N ILE A 162 20.66 -2.15 -14.25
CA ILE A 162 19.95 -3.42 -14.40
C ILE A 162 18.51 -3.28 -13.86
N PRO A 163 17.46 -3.57 -14.65
CA PRO A 163 16.06 -3.33 -14.25
C PRO A 163 15.66 -3.95 -12.91
N LEU A 164 16.03 -5.22 -12.66
CA LEU A 164 15.68 -5.91 -11.42
C LEU A 164 16.37 -5.30 -10.20
N GLN A 165 17.64 -4.90 -10.35
CA GLN A 165 18.43 -4.31 -9.28
C GLN A 165 17.97 -2.88 -8.99
N PHE A 166 17.64 -2.11 -10.03
CA PHE A 166 16.97 -0.81 -9.90
C PHE A 166 15.65 -0.94 -9.12
N MET A 167 14.82 -1.92 -9.47
CA MET A 167 13.58 -2.21 -8.74
C MET A 167 13.87 -2.54 -7.27
N THR A 168 14.85 -3.41 -6.97
CA THR A 168 15.25 -3.74 -5.60
C THR A 168 15.62 -2.50 -4.81
N ILE A 169 16.48 -1.64 -5.36
CA ILE A 169 16.97 -0.43 -4.70
C ILE A 169 15.80 0.49 -4.32
N TRP A 170 14.97 0.87 -5.30
CA TRP A 170 13.95 1.89 -5.07
C TRP A 170 12.73 1.37 -4.30
N THR A 171 12.37 0.10 -4.47
CA THR A 171 11.31 -0.51 -3.65
C THR A 171 11.75 -0.69 -2.20
N ALA A 172 13.00 -1.08 -1.94
CA ALA A 172 13.54 -1.16 -0.59
C ALA A 172 13.51 0.19 0.12
N ARG A 173 14.02 1.25 -0.53
CA ARG A 173 13.99 2.61 0.02
C ARG A 173 12.58 3.13 0.27
N SER A 174 11.64 2.84 -0.63
CA SER A 174 10.22 3.19 -0.44
C SER A 174 9.61 2.48 0.79
N PHE A 175 9.90 1.19 0.99
CA PHE A 175 9.46 0.46 2.18
C PHE A 175 10.11 0.97 3.47
N LEU A 176 11.41 1.27 3.45
CA LEU A 176 12.11 1.83 4.61
C LEU A 176 11.51 3.19 4.99
N ALA A 177 11.24 4.08 4.02
CA ALA A 177 10.57 5.35 4.28
C ALA A 177 9.17 5.15 4.89
N LYS A 178 8.39 4.20 4.38
CA LYS A 178 7.08 3.83 4.96
C LYS A 178 7.19 3.39 6.42
N TYR A 179 8.09 2.45 6.72
CA TYR A 179 8.22 1.92 8.07
C TYR A 179 8.85 2.92 9.04
N ARG A 180 9.71 3.82 8.57
CA ARG A 180 10.20 4.96 9.35
C ARG A 180 9.06 5.88 9.78
N ILE A 181 8.08 6.16 8.89
CA ILE A 181 6.87 6.93 9.26
C ILE A 181 6.10 6.18 10.36
N ILE A 182 5.87 4.88 10.20
CA ILE A 182 5.12 4.05 11.17
C ILE A 182 5.83 3.99 12.53
N GLU A 183 7.15 3.77 12.53
CA GLU A 183 7.98 3.77 13.73
C GLU A 183 7.85 5.10 14.46
N ARG A 184 8.06 6.22 13.76
CA ARG A 184 7.97 7.55 14.37
C ARG A 184 6.58 7.81 14.93
N LEU A 185 5.51 7.49 14.18
CA LEU A 185 4.14 7.60 14.65
C LEU A 185 3.85 6.75 15.90
N SER A 186 4.47 5.58 16.03
CA SER A 186 4.30 4.70 17.20
C SER A 186 4.96 5.24 18.47
N THR A 187 6.01 6.06 18.32
CA THR A 187 6.77 6.67 19.43
C THR A 187 6.20 8.02 19.88
N LEU A 188 5.17 8.52 19.21
CA LEU A 188 4.51 9.77 19.57
C LEU A 188 3.63 9.57 20.81
N ASP A 189 4.14 10.02 21.97
CA ASP A 189 3.34 10.20 23.18
C ASP A 189 3.06 11.69 23.37
N GLY A 190 1.84 12.13 23.03
CA GLY A 190 1.36 13.51 23.26
C GLY A 190 1.26 14.41 22.01
N PRO A 191 1.00 15.72 22.20
CA PRO A 191 0.77 16.64 21.10
C PRO A 191 2.04 16.81 20.24
N VAL A 192 1.89 16.60 18.93
CA VAL A 192 3.00 16.62 17.97
C VAL A 192 3.38 18.06 17.66
N GLY A 193 4.62 18.44 17.97
CA GLY A 193 5.17 19.75 17.60
C GLY A 193 5.37 19.89 16.08
N ASP A 194 5.37 21.13 15.59
CA ASP A 194 5.46 21.40 14.14
C ASP A 194 6.76 20.89 13.51
N THR A 195 7.89 20.93 14.23
CA THR A 195 9.17 20.36 13.77
C THR A 195 9.10 18.85 13.53
N GLN A 196 8.32 18.14 14.34
CA GLN A 196 8.15 16.70 14.21
C GLN A 196 7.16 16.35 13.10
N ARG A 197 6.12 17.18 12.90
CA ARG A 197 5.24 17.06 11.72
C ARG A 197 6.01 17.28 10.44
N ASP A 198 6.88 18.29 10.42
CA ASP A 198 7.75 18.60 9.29
C ASP A 198 8.69 17.43 8.97
N ALA A 199 9.30 16.81 9.99
CA ALA A 199 10.12 15.61 9.80
C ALA A 199 9.33 14.44 9.18
N LEU A 200 8.10 14.19 9.64
CA LEU A 200 7.23 13.15 9.08
C LEU A 200 6.83 13.47 7.63
N SER A 201 6.53 14.73 7.33
CA SER A 201 6.19 15.18 5.98
C SER A 201 7.39 15.05 5.03
N MET A 202 8.62 15.30 5.49
CA MET A 202 9.83 15.04 4.69
C MET A 202 10.00 13.54 4.38
N MET A 203 9.80 12.65 5.36
CA MET A 203 9.85 11.20 5.12
C MET A 203 8.79 10.74 4.11
N ALA A 204 7.59 11.34 4.15
CA ALA A 204 6.54 11.07 3.18
C ALA A 204 6.92 11.59 1.78
N VAL A 205 7.56 12.76 1.67
CA VAL A 205 8.12 13.27 0.42
C VAL A 205 9.16 12.31 -0.16
N ASP A 206 10.06 11.76 0.67
CA ASP A 206 11.07 10.80 0.24
C ASP A 206 10.46 9.51 -0.32
N MET A 207 9.38 9.02 0.31
CA MET A 207 8.63 7.86 -0.18
C MET A 207 8.02 8.12 -1.57
N ILE A 208 7.41 9.28 -1.77
CA ILE A 208 6.86 9.70 -3.08
C ILE A 208 7.98 9.88 -4.10
N ALA A 209 9.12 10.45 -3.71
CA ALA A 209 10.26 10.62 -4.61
C ALA A 209 10.83 9.27 -5.08
N CYS A 210 10.92 8.28 -4.20
CA CYS A 210 11.31 6.91 -4.58
C CYS A 210 10.32 6.33 -5.60
N ASP A 211 9.02 6.49 -5.36
CA ASP A 211 7.99 6.01 -6.26
C ASP A 211 8.04 6.68 -7.64
N SER A 212 8.17 8.02 -7.68
CA SER A 212 8.31 8.77 -8.94
C SER A 212 9.52 8.32 -9.76
N ARG A 213 10.65 8.00 -9.11
CA ARG A 213 11.84 7.46 -9.82
C ARG A 213 11.56 6.11 -10.47
N ILE A 214 10.74 5.27 -9.84
CA ILE A 214 10.33 3.99 -10.44
C ILE A 214 9.39 4.23 -11.62
N MET A 215 8.38 5.08 -11.44
CA MET A 215 7.36 5.33 -12.46
C MET A 215 7.91 6.01 -13.73
N THR A 216 8.93 6.86 -13.59
CA THR A 216 9.50 7.63 -14.71
C THR A 216 10.64 6.90 -15.44
N SER A 217 11.13 5.79 -14.90
CA SER A 217 12.32 5.13 -15.41
C SER A 217 12.00 4.19 -16.59
N PRO A 218 12.64 4.36 -17.76
CA PRO A 218 12.33 3.57 -18.96
C PRO A 218 12.76 2.09 -18.82
N ILE A 219 13.78 1.81 -18.02
CA ILE A 219 14.34 0.46 -17.85
C ILE A 219 13.40 -0.50 -17.10
N VAL A 220 12.44 0.03 -16.34
CA VAL A 220 11.51 -0.76 -15.52
C VAL A 220 10.07 -0.75 -16.05
N GLN A 221 9.85 -0.30 -17.29
CA GLN A 221 8.51 -0.27 -17.88
C GLN A 221 7.79 -1.64 -17.81
N GLY A 222 8.52 -2.74 -18.03
CA GLY A 222 7.99 -4.11 -17.92
C GLY A 222 7.60 -4.54 -16.51
N PHE A 223 8.01 -3.81 -15.47
CA PHE A 223 7.70 -4.09 -14.06
C PHE A 223 6.66 -3.14 -13.47
N LEU A 224 6.18 -2.14 -14.23
CA LEU A 224 5.23 -1.14 -13.72
C LEU A 224 3.89 -1.74 -13.29
N TRP A 225 3.49 -2.89 -13.85
CA TRP A 225 2.29 -3.62 -13.41
C TRP A 225 2.34 -3.96 -11.91
N LEU A 226 3.53 -4.32 -11.41
CA LEU A 226 3.74 -4.63 -9.99
C LEU A 226 3.60 -3.34 -9.18
N ILE A 227 4.24 -2.25 -9.59
CA ILE A 227 4.22 -0.98 -8.85
C ILE A 227 2.83 -0.33 -8.81
N GLN A 228 2.10 -0.42 -9.91
CA GLN A 228 0.79 0.20 -10.07
C GLN A 228 -0.27 -0.44 -9.18
N MET A 229 -0.25 -1.77 -9.06
CA MET A 229 -1.21 -2.50 -8.24
C MET A 229 -0.73 -2.68 -6.80
N TYR A 230 0.57 -2.90 -6.60
CA TYR A 230 1.11 -3.39 -5.34
C TYR A 230 1.82 -2.30 -4.52
N HIS A 231 2.34 -1.22 -5.11
CA HIS A 231 3.19 -0.24 -4.43
C HIS A 231 2.72 1.23 -4.50
N PHE A 232 1.42 1.51 -4.59
CA PHE A 232 0.97 2.91 -4.44
C PHE A 232 1.39 3.44 -3.05
N PRO A 233 2.10 4.59 -2.95
CA PRO A 233 2.64 5.12 -1.70
C PRO A 233 1.56 5.78 -0.82
N PHE A 234 0.55 4.99 -0.44
CA PHE A 234 -0.65 5.46 0.22
C PHE A 234 -0.37 6.18 1.55
N THR A 235 0.49 5.60 2.39
CA THR A 235 0.86 6.18 3.69
C THR A 235 1.43 7.59 3.54
N ALA A 236 2.23 7.84 2.50
CA ALA A 236 2.79 9.16 2.25
C ALA A 236 1.75 10.16 1.76
N TYR A 237 0.88 9.76 0.83
CA TYR A 237 -0.21 10.62 0.34
C TYR A 237 -1.13 11.06 1.47
N ILE A 238 -1.60 10.13 2.31
CA ILE A 238 -2.50 10.51 3.40
C ILE A 238 -1.77 11.40 4.41
N LYS A 239 -0.54 11.06 4.79
CA LYS A 239 0.21 11.85 5.76
C LYS A 239 0.41 13.29 5.28
N LEU A 240 0.80 13.48 4.01
CA LEU A 240 0.98 14.81 3.43
C LEU A 240 -0.33 15.56 3.29
N LEU A 241 -1.39 14.94 2.79
CA LEU A 241 -2.67 15.62 2.60
C LEU A 241 -3.29 16.04 3.94
N GLN A 242 -3.20 15.19 4.98
CA GLN A 242 -3.61 15.56 6.33
C GLN A 242 -2.80 16.75 6.88
N ASP A 243 -1.48 16.75 6.70
CA ASP A 243 -0.63 17.84 7.16
C ASP A 243 -0.88 19.14 6.38
N LEU A 244 -1.08 19.05 5.07
CA LEU A 244 -1.42 20.18 4.20
C LEU A 244 -2.80 20.77 4.51
N LYS A 245 -3.80 19.93 4.85
CA LYS A 245 -5.13 20.36 5.28
C LYS A 245 -5.06 21.11 6.62
N ARG A 246 -4.22 20.66 7.55
CA ARG A 246 -4.06 21.27 8.88
C ARG A 246 -3.14 22.50 8.88
N ARG A 247 -2.07 22.48 8.10
CA ARG A 247 -1.02 23.51 8.02
C ARG A 247 -0.76 23.91 6.56
N PRO A 248 -1.71 24.61 5.91
CA PRO A 248 -1.62 24.94 4.49
C PRO A 248 -0.45 25.85 4.10
N ALA A 249 0.07 26.64 5.04
CA ALA A 249 1.19 27.56 4.85
C ALA A 249 2.50 27.06 5.50
N SER A 250 2.66 25.75 5.70
CA SER A 250 3.92 25.20 6.21
C SER A 250 5.08 25.40 5.21
N SER A 251 6.31 25.45 5.72
CA SER A 251 7.51 25.59 4.89
C SER A 251 7.68 24.45 3.87
N ILE A 252 7.16 23.26 4.21
CA ILE A 252 7.21 22.06 3.37
C ILE A 252 6.04 22.01 2.37
N ALA A 253 5.01 22.84 2.54
CA ALA A 253 3.79 22.75 1.72
C ALA A 253 4.07 22.86 0.22
N ALA A 254 4.89 23.84 -0.20
CA ALA A 254 5.25 24.01 -1.60
C ALA A 254 5.95 22.76 -2.19
N GLN A 255 6.89 22.19 -1.45
CA GLN A 255 7.61 20.98 -1.86
C GLN A 255 6.68 19.76 -1.92
N ALA A 256 5.82 19.58 -0.92
CA ALA A 256 4.87 18.47 -0.88
C ALA A 256 3.89 18.52 -2.06
N TRP A 257 3.33 19.69 -2.37
CA TRP A 257 2.43 19.86 -3.51
C TRP A 257 3.12 19.59 -4.85
N SER A 258 4.35 20.07 -5.04
CA SER A 258 5.13 19.78 -6.25
C SER A 258 5.38 18.28 -6.41
N LYS A 259 5.73 17.57 -5.34
CA LYS A 259 6.01 16.12 -5.40
C LYS A 259 4.76 15.27 -5.61
N ILE A 260 3.63 15.67 -5.02
CA ILE A 260 2.33 15.03 -5.26
C ILE A 260 1.94 15.20 -6.74
N ASP A 261 2.09 16.41 -7.29
CA ASP A 261 1.75 16.71 -8.68
C ASP A 261 2.59 15.87 -9.65
N GLU A 262 3.92 15.90 -9.51
CA GLU A 262 4.86 15.11 -10.33
C GLU A 262 4.54 13.61 -10.30
N ASN A 263 4.31 13.06 -9.10
CA ASN A 263 4.05 11.63 -8.92
C ASN A 263 2.71 11.22 -9.53
N TYR A 264 1.67 12.01 -9.29
CA TYR A 264 0.34 11.72 -9.79
C TYR A 264 0.29 11.80 -11.31
N THR A 265 0.92 12.81 -11.94
CA THR A 265 1.07 12.89 -13.40
C THR A 265 1.82 11.71 -13.98
N SER A 266 2.89 11.26 -13.30
CA SER A 266 3.64 10.07 -13.74
C SER A 266 2.80 8.78 -13.68
N ARG A 267 1.80 8.72 -12.79
CA ARG A 267 0.88 7.58 -12.64
C ARG A 267 -0.37 7.67 -13.50
N LEU A 268 -0.80 8.89 -13.87
CA LEU A 268 -1.95 9.16 -14.72
C LEU A 268 -1.83 8.49 -16.09
N PHE A 269 -0.62 8.42 -16.65
CA PHE A 269 -0.37 7.79 -17.96
C PHE A 269 -0.76 6.30 -18.00
N PHE A 270 -0.87 5.64 -16.84
CA PHE A 270 -1.14 4.21 -16.70
C PHE A 270 -2.53 3.93 -16.08
N GLN A 271 -3.43 4.91 -16.11
CA GLN A 271 -4.69 4.85 -15.37
C GLN A 271 -5.87 4.40 -16.25
N GLU A 272 -5.95 3.10 -16.54
CA GLU A 272 -7.23 2.46 -16.96
C GLU A 272 -8.24 2.36 -15.78
N ASN A 273 -7.79 2.63 -14.55
CA ASN A 273 -8.53 2.38 -13.30
C ASN A 273 -8.99 3.66 -12.56
N ALA A 274 -9.28 4.76 -13.27
CA ALA A 274 -9.80 6.00 -12.66
C ALA A 274 -11.11 5.80 -11.85
N LYS A 275 -11.80 4.68 -12.07
CA LYS A 275 -13.02 4.28 -11.35
C LYS A 275 -12.77 3.52 -10.03
N SER A 276 -11.52 3.27 -9.63
CA SER A 276 -11.27 2.61 -8.34
C SER A 276 -11.70 3.53 -7.19
N PRO A 277 -12.50 3.06 -6.21
CA PRO A 277 -12.90 3.84 -5.03
C PRO A 277 -11.71 4.45 -4.29
N PHE A 278 -10.57 3.76 -4.32
CA PHE A 278 -9.31 4.24 -3.77
C PHE A 278 -8.83 5.55 -4.41
N TYR A 279 -8.79 5.61 -5.75
CA TYR A 279 -8.36 6.82 -6.46
C TYR A 279 -9.35 7.96 -6.24
N GLN A 280 -10.65 7.66 -6.13
CA GLN A 280 -11.67 8.65 -5.79
C GLN A 280 -11.46 9.24 -4.39
N MET A 281 -11.16 8.40 -3.40
CA MET A 281 -10.88 8.84 -2.03
C MET A 281 -9.65 9.76 -1.98
N VAL A 282 -8.54 9.36 -2.61
CA VAL A 282 -7.32 10.20 -2.67
C VAL A 282 -7.59 11.51 -3.41
N SER A 283 -8.35 11.47 -4.52
CA SER A 283 -8.74 12.66 -5.28
C SER A 283 -9.58 13.63 -4.45
N LYS A 284 -10.55 13.12 -3.69
CA LYS A 284 -11.35 13.92 -2.74
C LYS A 284 -10.46 14.59 -1.69
N MET A 285 -9.53 13.85 -1.09
CA MET A 285 -8.60 14.42 -0.11
C MET A 285 -7.68 15.49 -0.70
N ILE A 286 -7.23 15.34 -1.94
CA ILE A 286 -6.46 16.35 -2.66
C ILE A 286 -7.27 17.63 -2.79
N LEU A 287 -8.52 17.54 -3.24
CA LEU A 287 -9.41 18.70 -3.41
C LEU A 287 -9.67 19.40 -2.07
N GLU A 288 -10.01 18.65 -1.01
CA GLU A 288 -10.24 19.23 0.32
C GLU A 288 -9.00 19.94 0.89
N SER A 289 -7.82 19.33 0.72
CA SER A 289 -6.56 19.91 1.21
C SER A 289 -6.18 21.16 0.42
N TRP A 290 -6.52 21.19 -0.86
CA TRP A 290 -6.32 22.35 -1.71
C TRP A 290 -7.28 23.49 -1.37
N ASP A 291 -8.56 23.19 -1.13
CA ASP A 291 -9.55 24.20 -0.76
C ASP A 291 -9.22 24.82 0.61
N ALA A 292 -8.72 24.04 1.57
CA ALA A 292 -8.17 24.55 2.83
C ALA A 292 -6.98 25.51 2.59
N ARG A 293 -6.10 25.18 1.64
CA ARG A 293 -4.98 26.05 1.26
C ARG A 293 -5.44 27.35 0.60
N GLN A 294 -6.40 27.29 -0.31
CA GLN A 294 -6.97 28.49 -0.95
C GLN A 294 -7.69 29.37 0.07
N GLY A 295 -8.38 28.79 1.04
CA GLY A 295 -9.03 29.53 2.13
C GLY A 295 -8.04 30.39 2.93
N THR A 296 -6.90 29.82 3.34
CA THR A 296 -5.86 30.56 4.07
C THR A 296 -5.09 31.57 3.21
N LEU A 297 -4.96 31.30 1.90
CA LEU A 297 -4.25 32.20 0.99
C LEU A 297 -5.12 33.34 0.43
N ASN A 298 -6.44 33.21 0.36
CA ASN A 298 -7.28 34.36 0.02
C ASN A 298 -7.17 35.49 1.07
N ASP A 299 -6.78 35.16 2.30
CA ASP A 299 -6.48 36.11 3.36
C ASP A 299 -5.05 36.70 3.27
N GLN A 300 -4.15 36.09 2.49
CA GLN A 300 -2.75 36.51 2.30
C GLN A 300 -2.46 36.69 0.81
N VAL A 301 -2.38 37.94 0.32
CA VAL A 301 -2.25 38.40 -1.09
C VAL A 301 -1.08 37.75 -1.88
N GLU A 302 -1.09 36.44 -2.06
CA GLU A 302 -0.06 35.66 -2.74
C GLU A 302 -0.77 34.72 -3.74
N LEU A 303 -0.61 35.01 -5.03
CA LEU A 303 -1.16 34.22 -6.12
C LEU A 303 -0.40 32.89 -6.22
N VAL A 304 -0.85 31.86 -5.51
CA VAL A 304 -0.28 30.52 -5.69
C VAL A 304 -0.89 29.86 -6.92
N THR A 305 -0.01 29.42 -7.82
CA THR A 305 -0.34 28.66 -9.03
C THR A 305 -1.03 27.36 -8.66
N THR A 306 -2.23 27.13 -9.20
CA THR A 306 -2.97 25.88 -9.00
C THR A 306 -2.17 24.69 -9.55
N PRO A 307 -1.91 23.64 -8.74
CA PRO A 307 -1.25 22.42 -9.19
C PRO A 307 -1.99 21.77 -10.37
N GLY A 308 -1.24 21.12 -11.27
CA GLY A 308 -1.81 20.48 -12.45
C GLY A 308 -2.84 19.40 -12.10
N ILE A 309 -2.54 18.62 -11.06
CA ILE A 309 -3.40 17.59 -10.48
C ILE A 309 -4.76 18.13 -10.03
N VAL A 310 -4.80 19.28 -9.36
CA VAL A 310 -6.06 19.88 -8.88
C VAL A 310 -6.90 20.32 -10.06
N SER A 311 -6.28 20.92 -11.07
CA SER A 311 -6.96 21.35 -12.29
C SER A 311 -7.53 20.15 -13.06
N TYR A 312 -6.76 19.07 -13.17
CA TYR A 312 -7.17 17.81 -13.78
C TYR A 312 -8.37 17.18 -13.04
N LEU A 313 -8.29 17.09 -11.71
CA LEU A 313 -9.35 16.51 -10.89
C LEU A 313 -10.65 17.33 -10.95
N LYS A 314 -10.57 18.66 -10.88
CA LYS A 314 -11.75 19.54 -11.01
C LYS A 314 -12.43 19.35 -12.37
N ASN A 315 -11.66 19.26 -13.46
CA ASN A 315 -12.21 19.04 -14.79
C ASN A 315 -12.89 17.66 -14.93
N ASN A 316 -12.31 16.60 -14.38
CA ASN A 316 -12.90 15.26 -14.42
C ASN A 316 -14.13 15.09 -13.50
N SER A 317 -14.16 15.75 -12.35
CA SER A 317 -15.35 15.77 -11.48
C SER A 317 -16.53 16.47 -12.17
N ILE A 318 -16.28 17.53 -12.94
CA ILE A 318 -17.30 18.23 -13.73
C ILE A 318 -17.83 17.33 -14.87
N LEU A 319 -16.94 16.58 -15.53
CA LEU A 319 -17.31 15.61 -16.58
C LEU A 319 -18.21 14.47 -16.04
N HIS A 320 -17.88 13.91 -14.87
CA HIS A 320 -18.73 12.87 -14.27
C HIS A 320 -20.07 13.41 -13.74
N GLN A 321 -20.13 14.65 -13.23
CA GLN A 321 -21.41 15.28 -12.88
C GLN A 321 -22.30 15.52 -14.09
N THR A 322 -21.72 15.81 -15.27
CA THR A 322 -22.48 15.99 -16.51
C THR A 322 -22.96 14.65 -17.08
N GLU A 323 -22.15 13.58 -17.03
CA GLU A 323 -22.56 12.22 -17.39
C GLU A 323 -23.68 11.67 -16.48
N ASP A 324 -23.60 11.91 -15.17
CA ASP A 324 -24.65 11.50 -14.22
C ASP A 324 -25.96 12.25 -14.47
N LEU A 325 -25.90 13.57 -14.76
CA LEU A 325 -27.07 14.38 -15.12
C LEU A 325 -27.70 13.95 -16.45
N GLU A 326 -26.89 13.56 -17.44
CA GLU A 326 -27.40 13.02 -18.71
C GLU A 326 -28.03 11.63 -18.53
N SER A 327 -27.45 10.75 -17.70
CA SER A 327 -28.02 9.43 -17.40
C SER A 327 -29.34 9.50 -16.62
N LEU A 328 -29.46 10.46 -15.69
CA LEU A 328 -30.70 10.79 -14.98
C LEU A 328 -31.76 11.34 -15.94
N ASN A 329 -31.38 12.22 -16.87
CA ASN A 329 -32.31 12.74 -17.89
C ASN A 329 -32.80 11.65 -18.84
N ILE A 330 -31.92 10.75 -19.29
CA ILE A 330 -32.29 9.60 -20.14
C ILE A 330 -33.29 8.69 -19.43
N SER A 331 -33.07 8.42 -18.14
CA SER A 331 -33.94 7.58 -17.30
C SER A 331 -35.33 8.21 -17.09
N ILE A 332 -35.40 9.54 -16.90
CA ILE A 332 -36.65 10.30 -16.77
C ILE A 332 -37.41 10.33 -18.11
N THR A 333 -36.73 10.40 -19.26
CA THR A 333 -37.40 10.31 -20.57
C THR A 333 -37.91 8.91 -20.89
N SER A 334 -37.24 7.83 -20.44
CA SER A 334 -37.69 6.45 -20.70
C SER A 334 -38.90 6.02 -19.85
N ALA A 335 -39.12 6.64 -18.68
CA ALA A 335 -40.23 6.28 -17.79
C ALA A 335 -41.60 6.81 -18.26
N ASN A 336 -41.64 7.73 -19.23
CA ASN A 336 -42.88 8.34 -19.74
C ASN A 336 -43.47 7.63 -20.97
N SER A 337 -42.84 6.56 -21.46
CA SER A 337 -43.35 5.81 -22.61
C SER A 337 -43.65 4.35 -22.26
N THR A 338 -44.93 4.01 -22.41
CA THR A 338 -45.53 2.68 -22.58
C THR A 338 -46.16 2.02 -21.36
N ASN A 339 -47.49 1.97 -21.44
CA ASN A 339 -48.45 1.21 -20.66
C ASN A 339 -49.07 0.16 -21.62
N LEU A 340 -49.57 -0.95 -21.04
CA LEU A 340 -50.42 -2.01 -21.61
C LEU A 340 -49.78 -3.26 -22.30
N ASN A 341 -49.77 -4.34 -21.50
CA ASN A 341 -50.59 -5.57 -21.66
C ASN A 341 -49.97 -6.91 -22.15
N ASN A 342 -50.22 -7.93 -21.29
CA ASN A 342 -50.40 -9.38 -21.50
C ASN A 342 -49.24 -10.38 -21.21
N ILE A 343 -49.03 -10.67 -19.91
CA ILE A 343 -49.28 -11.96 -19.20
C ILE A 343 -49.24 -13.23 -20.10
N THR A 344 -48.38 -14.26 -19.95
CA THR A 344 -47.97 -15.03 -18.76
C THR A 344 -46.65 -15.81 -19.00
N ALA A 345 -45.67 -15.62 -18.11
CA ALA A 345 -44.78 -16.66 -17.55
C ALA A 345 -44.63 -16.38 -16.04
N GLU A 346 -45.73 -15.95 -15.44
CA GLU A 346 -45.83 -15.21 -14.18
C GLU A 346 -46.03 -16.09 -12.94
N ASN A 347 -45.69 -17.39 -12.99
CA ASN A 347 -45.94 -18.30 -11.85
C ASN A 347 -44.71 -19.00 -11.26
N LEU A 348 -43.49 -18.52 -11.55
CA LEU A 348 -42.29 -19.06 -10.89
C LEU A 348 -41.44 -18.00 -10.15
N ALA A 349 -41.51 -16.72 -10.52
CA ALA A 349 -40.76 -15.68 -9.82
C ALA A 349 -41.47 -15.17 -8.54
N MET A 350 -42.81 -15.23 -8.49
CA MET A 350 -43.62 -14.67 -7.39
C MET A 350 -43.80 -15.60 -6.17
N LYS A 351 -43.00 -16.67 -6.05
CA LYS A 351 -42.96 -17.51 -4.83
C LYS A 351 -41.60 -17.61 -4.16
N MET A 352 -40.56 -16.93 -4.67
CA MET A 352 -39.28 -16.79 -3.95
C MET A 352 -39.15 -15.46 -3.19
N ILE A 353 -40.10 -14.54 -3.39
CA ILE A 353 -40.13 -13.23 -2.72
C ILE A 353 -40.64 -13.34 -1.27
N ASP A 354 -41.19 -14.48 -0.85
CA ASP A 354 -41.72 -14.68 0.52
C ASP A 354 -40.76 -15.43 1.47
N MET A 355 -39.46 -15.54 1.12
CA MET A 355 -38.43 -16.17 1.97
C MET A 355 -37.16 -15.33 2.15
N GLY A 356 -37.30 -14.01 2.25
CA GLY A 356 -36.37 -13.18 3.03
C GLY A 356 -34.90 -13.16 2.60
N PHE A 357 -34.62 -13.01 1.30
CA PHE A 357 -33.27 -12.71 0.80
C PHE A 357 -33.35 -11.64 -0.28
N ASP A 358 -33.39 -10.36 0.13
CA ASP A 358 -33.40 -9.22 -0.80
C ASP A 358 -32.40 -8.12 -0.39
N ASP A 359 -31.23 -8.52 0.11
CA ASP A 359 -30.24 -7.60 0.68
C ASP A 359 -28.82 -7.79 0.12
N ILE A 360 -28.66 -8.33 -1.10
CA ILE A 360 -27.33 -8.55 -1.71
C ILE A 360 -26.94 -7.45 -2.73
N TYR A 361 -27.87 -6.59 -3.17
CA TYR A 361 -27.56 -5.54 -4.16
C TYR A 361 -27.92 -4.11 -3.74
N THR A 362 -28.29 -3.91 -2.47
CA THR A 362 -28.73 -2.61 -1.93
C THR A 362 -28.12 -2.23 -0.58
N TYR A 363 -27.01 -2.87 -0.17
CA TYR A 363 -26.20 -2.26 0.88
C TYR A 363 -25.47 -1.05 0.31
N SER A 364 -26.09 0.10 0.57
CA SER A 364 -25.45 1.37 0.87
C SER A 364 -23.94 1.18 1.06
N PHE A 365 -23.18 1.59 0.04
CA PHE A 365 -21.76 1.85 0.18
C PHE A 365 -21.62 2.76 1.38
N MET A 366 -21.18 2.22 2.52
CA MET A 366 -20.83 3.07 3.65
C MET A 366 -19.85 4.11 3.12
N ASP A 367 -20.23 5.38 3.30
CA ASP A 367 -19.33 6.51 3.22
C ASP A 367 -18.00 6.09 3.86
N LEU A 368 -16.97 5.93 3.03
CA LEU A 368 -15.59 5.97 3.50
C LEU A 368 -15.36 7.39 3.99
N ASP A 369 -15.86 7.66 5.20
CA ASP A 369 -15.58 8.87 5.94
C ASP A 369 -14.06 8.93 6.10
N SER A 370 -13.47 10.05 5.71
CA SER A 370 -12.03 10.30 5.89
C SER A 370 -11.61 10.14 7.35
N ASN A 371 -12.56 10.26 8.29
CA ASN A 371 -12.34 10.05 9.72
C ASN A 371 -12.37 8.57 10.14
N GLN A 372 -12.86 7.65 9.29
CA GLN A 372 -12.92 6.21 9.58
C GLN A 372 -11.65 5.44 9.24
N LEU A 373 -10.67 6.05 8.57
CA LEU A 373 -9.31 5.50 8.46
C LEU A 373 -8.58 5.62 9.80
N GLN A 374 -9.05 4.89 10.81
CA GLN A 374 -8.63 4.95 12.21
C GLN A 374 -7.13 4.80 12.45
N TRP A 375 -6.39 4.29 11.46
CA TRP A 375 -4.96 4.08 11.50
C TRP A 375 -4.13 5.32 11.09
N LEU A 376 -4.76 6.31 10.44
CA LEU A 376 -4.22 7.64 10.15
C LEU A 376 -5.07 8.78 10.75
N SER A 377 -6.31 8.51 11.17
CA SER A 377 -7.26 9.48 11.72
C SER A 377 -7.20 9.62 13.24
N LYS A 378 -6.12 9.17 13.90
CA LYS A 378 -5.89 9.66 15.27
C LYS A 378 -5.60 11.16 15.19
N ASP A 379 -6.66 11.93 15.42
CA ASP A 379 -6.57 13.30 15.88
C ASP A 379 -5.89 13.28 17.23
N TRP A 380 -4.57 13.34 17.19
CA TRP A 380 -3.75 13.63 18.35
C TRP A 380 -3.88 15.14 18.57
N GLU A 381 -4.95 15.52 19.28
CA GLU A 381 -5.26 16.89 19.73
C GLU A 381 -4.06 17.59 20.36
#